data_AF-A0A4Y3KNU4-F1
#
_entry.id   AF-A0A4Y3KNU4-F1
#
_cell.length_a   1.000
_cell.length_b   1.000
_cell.length_c   1.000
_cell.angle_alpha   90.00
_cell.angle_beta   90.00
_cell.angle_gamma   90.00
#
_symmetry.space_group_name_H-M   'P 1'
#
loop_
_entity.id
_entity.type
_entity.pdbx_description
1 polymer ?
#
loop_
_entity_poly.entity_id
_entity_poly.type
_entity_poly.pdbx_seq_one_letter_code
_entity_poly.pdbx_strand_id
1 'polypeptide(L)' 'MSAVTLSPARPASPALGMRLRRFVERVRWTPAPRFEGSPARRLAYVGYLVGSMVAWVLVGLGVSALLGALLS' A
#
# COMPACT_ATOMS: atom_id res chain seq x y z
N MET A 1 -38.02 2.23 34.08
CA MET A 1 -37.52 2.71 32.77
C MET A 1 -36.09 3.19 33.00
N SER A 2 -35.08 2.35 32.78
CA SER A 2 -33.67 2.71 33.06
C SER A 2 -33.01 3.20 31.77
N ALA A 3 -32.51 4.43 31.79
CA ALA A 3 -31.80 5.04 30.67
C ALA A 3 -30.40 4.42 30.54
N VAL A 4 -30.17 3.66 29.46
CA VAL A 4 -28.85 3.14 29.11
C VAL A 4 -28.04 4.28 28.50
N THR A 5 -27.09 4.82 29.26
CA THR A 5 -26.11 5.79 28.76
C THR A 5 -25.05 5.05 27.96
N LEU A 6 -25.15 5.07 26.62
CA LEU A 6 -24.09 4.61 25.74
C LEU A 6 -22.93 5.61 25.80
N SER A 7 -21.90 5.26 26.56
CA SER A 7 -20.63 6.01 26.55
C SER A 7 -20.01 5.89 25.14
N PRO A 8 -19.68 7.00 24.45
CA PRO A 8 -19.07 6.93 23.13
C PRO A 8 -17.70 6.27 23.22
N ALA A 9 -17.57 5.05 22.74
CA ALA A 9 -16.27 4.41 22.56
C ALA A 9 -15.49 5.22 21.52
N ARG A 10 -14.41 5.88 21.95
CA ARG A 10 -13.50 6.61 21.05
C ARG A 10 -12.94 5.61 20.04
N PRO A 11 -13.11 5.81 18.71
CA PRO A 11 -12.54 4.90 17.74
C PRO A 11 -11.02 4.89 17.89
N ALA A 12 -10.47 3.74 18.30
CA ALA A 12 -9.04 3.53 18.34
C ALA A 12 -8.51 3.71 16.91
N SER A 13 -7.64 4.69 16.70
CA SER A 13 -7.03 4.91 15.39
C SER A 13 -6.32 3.61 14.98
N PRO A 14 -6.72 2.95 13.88
CA PRO A 14 -6.19 1.64 13.56
C PRO A 14 -4.69 1.75 13.37
N ALA A 15 -3.94 0.87 14.06
CA ALA A 15 -2.49 0.80 14.00
C ALA A 15 -2.03 0.83 12.54
N LEU A 16 -0.96 1.59 12.27
CA LEU A 16 -0.45 1.84 10.91
C LEU A 16 -0.24 0.54 10.12
N GLY A 17 0.25 -0.52 10.78
CA GLY A 17 0.43 -1.85 10.19
C GLY A 17 -0.87 -2.49 9.67
N MET A 18 -2.00 -2.23 10.32
CA MET A 18 -3.32 -2.74 9.92
C MET A 18 -3.89 -1.97 8.72
N ARG A 19 -3.48 -0.71 8.51
CA ARG A 19 -3.77 0.05 7.29
C ARG A 19 -2.91 -0.43 6.13
N LEU A 20 -1.62 -0.66 6.39
CA LEU A 20 -0.68 -1.15 5.38
C LEU A 20 -1.07 -2.55 4.88
N ARG A 21 -1.41 -3.47 5.79
CA ARG A 21 -1.84 -4.83 5.41
C ARG A 21 -3.09 -4.81 4.51
N ARG A 22 -4.11 -4.02 4.89
CA ARG A 22 -5.32 -3.84 4.08
C ARG A 22 -5.05 -3.17 2.73
N PHE A 23 -4.07 -2.27 2.69
CA PHE A 23 -3.65 -1.64 1.45
C PHE A 23 -2.96 -2.65 0.51
N VAL A 24 -2.01 -3.43 1.02
CA VAL A 24 -1.33 -4.49 0.25
C VAL A 24 -2.33 -5.52 -0.26
N GLU A 25 -3.26 -5.93 0.59
CA GLU A 25 -4.32 -6.87 0.22
C GLU A 25 -5.22 -6.29 -0.87
N ARG A 26 -5.60 -5.01 -0.77
CA ARG A 26 -6.35 -4.32 -1.82
C ARG A 26 -5.57 -4.26 -3.14
N VAL A 27 -4.29 -3.89 -3.09
CA VAL A 27 -3.42 -3.79 -4.29
C VAL A 27 -3.25 -5.15 -4.95
N ARG A 28 -3.05 -6.22 -4.15
CA ARG A 28 -2.92 -7.60 -4.62
C ARG A 28 -4.13 -8.06 -5.44
N TRP A 29 -5.34 -7.68 -5.03
CA TRP A 29 -6.57 -8.14 -5.67
C TRP A 29 -7.12 -7.16 -6.70
N THR A 30 -6.59 -5.94 -6.78
CA THR A 30 -6.96 -5.02 -7.86
C THR A 30 -6.39 -5.48 -9.20
N PRO A 31 -7.22 -5.54 -10.26
CA PRO A 31 -6.72 -5.83 -11.60
C PRO A 31 -5.73 -4.74 -12.04
N ALA A 32 -4.65 -5.16 -12.70
CA ALA A 32 -3.65 -4.23 -13.20
C ALA A 32 -4.31 -3.21 -14.14
N PRO A 33 -4.00 -1.90 -14.01
CA PRO A 33 -4.48 -0.89 -14.94
C PRO A 33 -4.08 -1.27 -16.36
N ARG A 34 -4.93 -0.95 -17.34
CA ARG A 34 -4.61 -1.07 -18.76
C ARG A 34 -4.49 0.33 -19.35
N PHE A 35 -3.66 0.48 -20.38
CA PHE A 35 -3.46 1.77 -21.06
C PHE A 35 -4.68 2.19 -21.92
N GLU A 36 -5.64 1.30 -22.13
CA GLU A 36 -6.85 1.54 -22.90
C GLU A 36 -7.88 2.42 -22.18
N GLY A 37 -8.62 3.21 -22.94
CA GLY A 37 -9.74 4.01 -22.44
C GLY A 37 -9.39 5.46 -22.09
N SER A 38 -10.07 5.98 -21.06
CA SER A 38 -10.07 7.42 -20.70
C SER A 38 -8.72 7.94 -20.21
N PRO A 39 -8.46 9.26 -20.27
CA PRO A 39 -7.20 9.86 -19.80
C PRO A 39 -6.87 9.52 -18.34
N ALA A 40 -7.89 9.44 -17.48
CA ALA A 40 -7.72 9.05 -16.08
C ALA A 40 -7.19 7.61 -15.92
N ARG A 41 -7.61 6.66 -16.77
CA ARG A 41 -7.09 5.28 -16.76
C ARG A 41 -5.64 5.22 -17.22
N ARG A 42 -5.29 6.01 -18.24
CA ARG A 42 -3.90 6.15 -18.72
C ARG A 42 -2.98 6.70 -17.63
N LEU A 43 -3.43 7.72 -16.91
CA LEU A 43 -2.64 8.28 -15.80
C LEU A 43 -2.44 7.25 -14.68
N ALA A 44 -3.48 6.49 -14.33
CA ALA A 44 -3.37 5.40 -13.36
C ALA A 44 -2.38 4.32 -13.81
N TYR A 45 -2.37 3.98 -15.10
CA TYR A 45 -1.40 3.05 -15.68
C TYR A 45 0.04 3.58 -15.60
N VAL A 46 0.26 4.84 -15.98
CA VAL A 46 1.60 5.45 -15.90
C VAL A 46 2.09 5.51 -14.45
N GLY A 47 1.21 5.91 -13.51
CA GLY A 47 1.53 5.91 -12.09
C GLY A 47 1.88 4.52 -11.56
N TYR A 48 1.14 3.50 -11.96
CA TYR A 48 1.46 2.10 -11.65
C TYR A 48 2.82 1.68 -12.20
N LEU A 49 3.11 2.01 -13.46
CA LEU A 49 4.35 1.62 -14.12
C LEU A 49 5.57 2.27 -13.45
N VAL A 50 5.54 3.60 -13.29
CA VAL A 50 6.64 4.36 -12.65
C VAL A 50 6.80 3.92 -11.19
N GLY A 51 5.71 3.77 -10.45
CA GLY A 51 5.75 3.31 -9.07
C GLY A 51 6.35 1.90 -8.93
N SER A 52 5.99 0.98 -9.84
CA SER A 52 6.54 -0.38 -9.86
C SER A 52 8.04 -0.38 -10.15
N MET A 53 8.50 0.41 -11.13
CA MET A 53 9.94 0.53 -11.41
C MET A 53 10.73 1.04 -10.20
N VAL A 54 10.25 2.10 -9.55
CA VAL A 54 10.90 2.66 -8.36
C VAL A 54 10.91 1.63 -7.22
N ALA A 55 9.79 0.94 -6.98
CA ALA A 55 9.72 -0.08 -5.94
C ALA A 55 10.75 -1.20 -6.16
N TRP A 56 10.89 -1.69 -7.39
CA TRP A 56 11.89 -2.73 -7.71
C TRP A 56 13.33 -2.23 -7.58
N VAL A 57 13.62 -0.98 -7.97
CA VAL A 57 14.95 -0.39 -7.74
C VAL A 57 15.27 -0.35 -6.24
N LEU A 58 14.34 0.10 -5.40
CA LEU A 58 14.54 0.16 -3.95
C LEU A 58 14.74 -1.24 -3.34
N VAL A 59 13.99 -2.24 -3.81
CA VAL A 59 14.19 -3.63 -3.40
C VAL A 59 15.59 -4.11 -3.79
N GLY A 60 16.02 -3.86 -5.03
CA GLY A 60 17.36 -4.21 -5.50
C GLY A 60 18.46 -3.59 -4.65
N LEU A 61 18.38 -2.27 -4.41
CA LEU A 61 19.32 -1.56 -3.54
C LEU A 61 19.34 -2.10 -2.12
N GLY A 62 18.17 -2.39 -1.54
CA GLY A 62 18.06 -2.98 -0.22
C GLY A 62 18.72 -4.36 -0.12
N VAL A 63 18.50 -5.22 -1.13
CA VAL A 63 19.13 -6.55 -1.22
C VAL A 63 20.64 -6.41 -1.38
N SER A 64 21.12 -5.54 -2.26
CA SER A 64 22.56 -5.29 -2.44
C SER A 64 23.23 -4.78 -1.17
N ALA A 65 22.59 -3.84 -0.47
CA ALA A 65 23.10 -3.33 0.80
C ALA A 65 23.14 -4.41 1.89
N LEU A 66 22.10 -5.25 1.97
CA LEU A 66 22.07 -6.38 2.89
C LEU A 66 23.18 -7.39 2.60
N LEU A 67 23.40 -7.74 1.33
CA LEU A 67 24.50 -8.61 0.94
C LEU A 67 25.86 -7.99 1.29
N GLY A 68 26.04 -6.70 1.02
CA GLY A 68 27.24 -5.97 1.43
C GLY A 68 27.50 -6.07 2.93
N ALA A 69 26.47 -5.86 3.76
CA ALA A 69 26.56 -5.95 5.21
C ALA A 69 26.82 -7.38 5.74
N LEU A 70 26.39 -8.42 5.01
CA LEU A 70 26.62 -9.82 5.40
C LEU A 70 28.02 -10.32 5.00
N LEU A 71 28.61 -9.72 3.97
CA LEU A 71 29.91 -10.13 3.42
C LEU A 71 31.09 -9.26 3.90
N SER A 72 30.79 -8.14 4.56
CA SER A 72 31.76 -7.26 5.23
C SER A 72 32.02 -7.68 6.67
#